data_AF-A0ABC9VXU0-F1
#
_entry.id   AF-A0ABC9VXU0-F1
#
_cell.length_a   1.000
_cell.length_b   1.000
_cell.length_c   1.000
_cell.angle_alpha   90.00
_cell.angle_beta   90.00
_cell.angle_gamma   90.00
#
_symmetry.space_group_name_H-M   'P 1'
#
loop_
_entity.id
_entity.type
_entity.pdbx_description
1 polymer ?
#
loop_
_entity_poly.entity_id
_entity_poly.type
_entity_poly.pdbx_seq_one_letter_code
_entity_poly.pdbx_strand_id
1 'polypeptide(L)'
;MPRYTVHVRGEWLAVPCLNRTNTIRWLGKEAVRRYMKNKPDNGGFASVEEVKFYIRRCKGLGLLDLDDTVEDALEDNEFVEVDGNSLTTEDLVNLGKGLYKIKGLALINGTQMITSLGCEAVERAGAIARQADIIAALTLEVLKGTTRAFDTESHRFCDRVQDAYTMRCCPQVHGVVNDTIAFVKDIMMTEINSATDNPMVFAERAETISGGNFHGEYPAKVSHLAFRAGALLDVYARRRDMVRLVASAATEDHVSMGGWAARKALRVIEHVEQVLAIELLAACQGIEFLRPLRTTTPLEKVYDLVRSVVRPWMKDRFMAPDIEAAHRLLVEQKACAVGLF
;
A
#
# COMPACT_ATOMS: atom_id res chain seq x y z
N MET A 1 -19.97 -21.96 38.87
CA MET A 1 -19.81 -22.65 37.58
C MET A 1 -20.05 -21.62 36.50
N PRO A 2 -19.12 -21.40 35.54
CA PRO A 2 -19.36 -20.46 34.46
C PRO A 2 -20.57 -20.96 33.65
N ARG A 3 -21.52 -20.07 33.46
CA ARG A 3 -22.75 -20.33 32.71
C ARG A 3 -22.75 -19.37 31.55
N TYR A 4 -22.79 -19.92 30.35
CA TYR A 4 -22.86 -19.15 29.13
C TYR A 4 -24.31 -19.07 28.67
N THR A 5 -24.72 -17.89 28.24
CA THR A 5 -26.08 -17.68 27.75
C THR A 5 -26.07 -17.93 26.23
N VAL A 6 -26.94 -18.81 25.76
CA VAL A 6 -27.04 -19.18 24.35
C VAL A 6 -28.47 -18.94 23.88
N HIS A 7 -28.63 -18.15 22.82
CA HIS A 7 -29.90 -17.89 22.14
C HIS A 7 -30.10 -18.95 21.05
N VAL A 8 -31.17 -19.74 21.14
CA VAL A 8 -31.52 -20.76 20.15
C VAL A 8 -32.95 -20.50 19.69
N ARG A 9 -33.15 -20.14 18.41
CA ARG A 9 -34.48 -19.93 17.79
C ARG A 9 -35.45 -19.08 18.65
N GLY A 10 -34.98 -17.94 19.17
CA GLY A 10 -35.83 -17.02 19.95
C GLY A 10 -35.86 -17.27 21.46
N GLU A 11 -35.14 -18.28 21.96
CA GLU A 11 -35.12 -18.63 23.38
C GLU A 11 -33.73 -18.62 23.98
N TRP A 12 -33.66 -18.15 25.23
CA TRP A 12 -32.43 -18.04 25.99
C TRP A 12 -32.20 -19.27 26.86
N LEU A 13 -31.07 -19.93 26.67
CA LEU A 13 -30.65 -21.12 27.40
C LEU A 13 -29.35 -20.84 28.15
N ALA A 14 -29.34 -21.10 29.45
CA ALA A 14 -28.11 -21.10 30.24
C ALA A 14 -27.42 -22.47 30.12
N VAL A 15 -26.25 -22.50 29.50
CA VAL A 15 -25.42 -23.70 29.34
C VAL A 15 -24.30 -23.69 30.38
N PRO A 16 -24.32 -24.61 31.37
CA PRO A 16 -23.19 -24.76 32.28
C PRO A 16 -22.01 -25.38 31.55
N CYS A 17 -20.85 -24.73 31.62
CA CYS A 17 -19.59 -25.26 31.08
C CYS A 17 -18.70 -25.71 32.24
N LEU A 18 -18.47 -27.02 32.35
CA LEU A 18 -17.65 -27.59 33.43
C LEU A 18 -16.15 -27.55 33.12
N ASN A 19 -15.80 -27.67 31.83
CA ASN A 19 -14.42 -27.69 31.36
C ASN A 19 -14.16 -26.44 30.51
N ARG A 20 -13.16 -25.65 30.91
CA ARG A 20 -12.83 -24.39 30.22
C ARG A 20 -12.20 -24.60 28.85
N THR A 21 -11.67 -25.79 28.56
CA THR A 21 -11.14 -26.15 27.24
C THR A 21 -12.22 -26.59 26.23
N ASN A 22 -13.50 -26.54 26.60
CA ASN A 22 -14.57 -26.84 25.67
C ASN A 22 -14.63 -25.78 24.57
N THR A 23 -14.89 -26.22 23.34
CA THR A 23 -14.92 -25.32 22.18
C THR A 23 -16.29 -24.67 21.97
N ILE A 24 -16.31 -23.62 21.17
CA ILE A 24 -17.54 -22.98 20.69
C ILE A 24 -18.47 -23.98 20.00
N ARG A 25 -17.93 -24.93 19.23
CA ARG A 25 -18.67 -26.06 18.64
C ARG A 25 -19.38 -26.91 19.68
N TRP A 26 -18.70 -27.22 20.79
CA TRP A 26 -19.29 -27.98 21.88
C TRP A 26 -20.44 -27.19 22.53
N LEU A 27 -20.23 -25.90 22.80
CA LEU A 27 -21.22 -25.03 23.41
C LEU A 27 -22.50 -24.95 22.57
N GLY A 28 -22.37 -24.79 21.25
CA GLY A 28 -23.50 -24.77 20.32
C GLY A 28 -24.28 -26.10 20.28
N LYS A 29 -23.57 -27.23 20.15
CA LYS A 29 -24.19 -28.57 20.15
C LYS A 29 -24.94 -28.85 21.45
N GLU A 30 -24.33 -28.48 22.56
CA GLU A 30 -24.89 -28.71 23.89
C GLU A 30 -26.10 -27.80 24.17
N ALA A 31 -26.11 -26.58 23.64
CA ALA A 31 -27.29 -25.70 23.67
C ALA A 31 -28.46 -26.30 22.86
N VAL A 32 -28.20 -26.77 21.64
CA VAL A 32 -29.23 -27.39 20.79
C VAL A 32 -29.75 -28.69 21.40
N ARG A 33 -28.88 -29.52 21.98
CA ARG A 33 -29.30 -30.73 22.71
C ARG A 33 -30.28 -30.40 23.85
N ARG A 34 -30.01 -29.33 24.61
CA ARG A 34 -30.92 -28.85 25.66
C ARG A 34 -32.22 -28.28 25.10
N TYR A 35 -32.14 -27.56 23.99
CA TYR A 35 -33.31 -27.03 23.28
C TYR A 35 -34.25 -28.16 22.81
N MET A 36 -33.71 -29.15 22.09
CA MET A 36 -34.46 -30.30 21.57
C MET A 36 -35.17 -31.07 22.68
N LYS A 37 -34.48 -31.31 23.81
CA LYS A 37 -35.05 -32.05 24.95
C LYS A 37 -36.27 -31.36 25.57
N ASN A 38 -36.34 -30.03 25.49
CA ASN A 38 -37.37 -29.22 26.13
C ASN A 38 -38.51 -28.83 25.17
N LYS A 39 -38.50 -29.31 23.91
CA LYS A 39 -39.47 -28.92 22.88
C LYS A 39 -40.24 -30.12 22.29
N PRO A 40 -41.53 -29.93 21.95
CA PRO A 40 -42.23 -30.88 21.11
C PRO A 40 -41.58 -30.94 19.72
N ASP A 41 -41.55 -32.12 19.11
CA ASP A 41 -40.96 -32.38 17.79
C ASP A 41 -39.49 -31.94 17.66
N ASN A 42 -38.73 -32.10 18.75
CA ASN A 42 -37.33 -31.68 18.88
C ASN A 42 -37.08 -30.19 18.53
N GLY A 43 -38.12 -29.35 18.55
CA GLY A 43 -38.03 -27.95 18.14
C GLY A 43 -37.66 -27.78 16.67
N GLY A 44 -37.95 -28.76 15.81
CA GLY A 44 -37.72 -28.72 14.36
C GLY A 44 -36.27 -29.00 13.94
N PHE A 45 -35.52 -29.76 14.73
CA PHE A 45 -34.17 -30.27 14.39
C PHE A 45 -34.20 -31.78 14.15
N ALA A 46 -33.55 -32.24 13.08
CA ALA A 46 -33.47 -33.68 12.75
C ALA A 46 -32.43 -34.43 13.61
N SER A 47 -31.24 -33.86 13.78
CA SER A 47 -30.14 -34.40 14.59
C SER A 47 -29.27 -33.26 15.12
N VAL A 48 -28.68 -33.41 16.31
CA VAL A 48 -27.70 -32.45 16.88
C VAL A 48 -26.41 -32.43 16.05
N GLU A 49 -26.03 -33.57 15.50
CA GLU A 49 -24.80 -33.77 14.73
C GLU A 49 -24.89 -33.17 13.32
N GLU A 50 -26.09 -33.10 12.76
CA GLU A 50 -26.36 -32.57 11.42
C GLU A 50 -26.65 -31.06 11.41
N VAL A 51 -26.79 -30.43 12.58
CA VAL A 51 -27.00 -28.98 12.64
C VAL A 51 -25.74 -28.25 12.18
N LYS A 52 -25.88 -27.47 11.11
CA LYS A 52 -24.88 -26.47 10.73
C LYS A 52 -25.12 -25.23 11.58
N PHE A 53 -24.25 -25.00 12.56
CA PHE A 53 -24.34 -23.85 13.45
C PHE A 53 -23.68 -22.62 12.82
N TYR A 54 -24.39 -21.50 12.85
CA TYR A 54 -23.75 -20.18 12.83
C TYR A 54 -23.78 -19.66 14.26
N ILE A 55 -22.60 -19.51 14.86
CA ILE A 55 -22.43 -19.02 16.23
C ILE A 55 -21.96 -17.56 16.13
N ARG A 56 -22.82 -16.64 16.58
CA ARG A 56 -22.54 -15.19 16.59
C ARG A 56 -22.44 -14.68 18.03
N ARG A 57 -21.45 -13.82 18.31
CA ARG A 57 -21.30 -13.07 19.57
C ARG A 57 -22.12 -11.78 19.51
N CYS A 58 -22.83 -11.43 20.57
CA CYS A 58 -23.54 -10.14 20.64
C CYS A 58 -22.88 -9.12 21.58
N LYS A 59 -23.14 -7.83 21.28
CA LYS A 59 -22.32 -6.60 21.43
C LYS A 59 -21.39 -6.32 20.25
N GLY A 60 -20.64 -7.31 19.76
CA GLY A 60 -19.71 -7.17 18.62
C GLY A 60 -20.23 -7.63 17.25
N LEU A 61 -21.17 -8.60 17.20
CA LEU A 61 -21.67 -9.28 15.99
C LEU A 61 -20.59 -9.99 15.14
N GLY A 62 -19.45 -10.35 15.74
CA GLY A 62 -18.44 -11.18 15.10
C GLY A 62 -18.88 -12.64 14.99
N LEU A 63 -18.41 -13.32 13.93
CA LEU A 63 -18.48 -14.78 13.81
C LEU A 63 -17.39 -15.39 14.69
N LEU A 64 -17.76 -16.35 15.53
CA LEU A 64 -16.80 -17.11 16.32
C LEU A 64 -16.31 -18.31 15.52
N ASP A 65 -15.02 -18.63 15.61
CA ASP A 65 -14.53 -19.91 15.11
C ASP A 65 -15.10 -21.04 15.99
N LEU A 66 -15.45 -22.15 15.36
CA LEU A 66 -16.04 -23.30 16.05
C LEU A 66 -15.01 -24.03 16.91
N ASP A 67 -13.73 -23.92 16.57
CA ASP A 67 -12.66 -24.66 17.24
C ASP A 67 -11.96 -23.83 18.32
N ASP A 68 -12.27 -22.54 18.44
CA ASP A 68 -11.85 -21.70 19.56
C ASP A 68 -12.41 -22.21 20.88
N THR A 69 -11.63 -22.04 21.95
CA THR A 69 -12.10 -22.35 23.30
C THR A 69 -13.12 -21.31 23.76
N VAL A 70 -14.09 -21.75 24.55
CA VAL A 70 -15.12 -20.87 25.11
C VAL A 70 -14.51 -19.77 25.99
N GLU A 71 -13.39 -20.04 26.66
CA GLU A 71 -12.69 -19.06 27.51
C GLU A 71 -11.98 -17.97 26.70
N ASP A 72 -11.39 -18.33 25.56
CA ASP A 72 -10.71 -17.36 24.68
C ASP A 72 -11.71 -16.54 23.85
N ALA A 73 -12.87 -17.11 23.53
CA ALA A 73 -13.83 -16.53 22.60
C ALA A 73 -14.97 -15.72 23.25
N LEU A 74 -15.32 -15.97 24.53
CA LEU A 74 -16.46 -15.33 25.21
C LEU A 74 -16.10 -14.68 26.55
N GLU A 75 -16.50 -13.41 26.69
CA GLU A 75 -16.37 -12.62 27.93
C GLU A 75 -17.64 -12.66 28.80
N ASP A 76 -17.57 -12.04 30.00
CA ASP A 76 -18.70 -11.93 30.92
C ASP A 76 -19.84 -11.07 30.32
N ASN A 77 -21.07 -11.60 30.35
CA ASN A 77 -22.30 -11.06 29.74
C ASN A 77 -22.40 -11.21 28.22
N GLU A 78 -21.61 -12.10 27.64
CA GLU A 78 -21.70 -12.41 26.22
C GLU A 78 -22.59 -13.62 25.97
N PHE A 79 -23.18 -13.62 24.78
CA PHE A 79 -24.07 -14.68 24.38
C PHE A 79 -23.81 -15.12 22.95
N VAL A 80 -24.08 -16.40 22.74
CA VAL A 80 -23.99 -17.06 21.44
C VAL A 80 -25.40 -17.15 20.87
N GLU A 81 -25.60 -16.70 19.64
CA GLU A 81 -26.80 -17.02 18.89
C GLU A 81 -26.55 -18.21 17.97
N VAL A 82 -27.42 -19.22 18.04
CA VAL A 82 -27.45 -20.40 17.18
C VAL A 82 -28.69 -20.30 16.31
N ASP A 83 -28.48 -19.89 15.06
CA ASP A 83 -29.50 -20.06 14.03
C ASP A 83 -29.33 -21.44 13.41
N GLY A 84 -30.31 -22.31 13.63
CA GLY A 84 -30.33 -23.68 13.16
C GLY A 84 -30.56 -23.83 11.66
N ASN A 85 -30.76 -22.71 10.96
CA ASN A 85 -30.88 -22.68 9.52
C ASN A 85 -29.55 -22.24 8.92
N SER A 86 -29.04 -23.02 7.99
CA SER A 86 -27.90 -22.60 7.19
C SER A 86 -28.29 -21.32 6.45
N LEU A 87 -27.52 -20.22 6.58
CA LEU A 87 -27.58 -19.09 5.65
C LEU A 87 -27.68 -19.66 4.24
N THR A 88 -28.83 -19.45 3.60
CA THR A 88 -29.05 -19.96 2.26
C THR A 88 -28.23 -19.11 1.27
N THR A 89 -28.00 -19.61 0.06
CA THR A 89 -27.36 -18.83 -1.00
C THR A 89 -28.12 -17.52 -1.26
N GLU A 90 -29.43 -17.52 -1.06
CA GLU A 90 -30.29 -16.33 -1.16
C GLU A 90 -30.03 -15.34 -0.01
N ASP A 91 -29.76 -15.82 1.21
CA ASP A 91 -29.34 -14.97 2.34
C ASP A 91 -27.95 -14.36 2.14
N LEU A 92 -27.02 -15.09 1.50
CA LEU A 92 -25.68 -14.61 1.10
C LEU A 92 -25.73 -13.56 -0.04
N VAL A 93 -26.68 -13.67 -0.96
CA VAL A 93 -26.91 -12.66 -2.01
C VAL A 93 -27.65 -11.44 -1.44
N ASN A 94 -28.60 -11.63 -0.53
CA ASN A 94 -29.28 -10.55 0.18
C ASN A 94 -28.37 -9.84 1.20
N LEU A 95 -27.29 -10.47 1.66
CA LEU A 95 -26.19 -9.85 2.41
C LEU A 95 -25.51 -8.72 1.61
N GLY A 96 -25.42 -8.84 0.28
CA GLY A 96 -24.96 -7.77 -0.63
C GLY A 96 -25.94 -6.60 -0.79
N LYS A 97 -27.19 -6.75 -0.35
CA LYS A 97 -28.27 -5.74 -0.48
C LYS A 97 -28.53 -4.92 0.79
N GLY A 98 -27.76 -5.11 1.86
CA GLY A 98 -27.58 -4.10 2.90
C GLY A 98 -28.38 -4.23 4.20
N LEU A 99 -28.60 -5.44 4.73
CA LEU A 99 -29.29 -5.63 6.03
C LEU A 99 -28.47 -6.29 7.16
N TYR A 100 -27.17 -6.63 6.98
CA TYR A 100 -26.30 -7.10 8.09
C TYR A 100 -24.83 -6.59 8.03
N LYS A 101 -24.18 -6.56 9.21
CA LYS A 101 -22.89 -5.91 9.58
C LYS A 101 -21.59 -6.36 8.85
N ILE A 102 -21.64 -7.11 7.73
CA ILE A 102 -20.42 -7.35 6.91
C ILE A 102 -19.84 -6.04 6.36
N LYS A 103 -20.70 -5.03 6.16
CA LYS A 103 -20.30 -3.69 5.72
C LYS A 103 -19.18 -3.06 6.56
N GLY A 104 -19.10 -3.32 7.87
CA GLY A 104 -18.08 -2.68 8.71
C GLY A 104 -16.69 -3.23 8.46
N LEU A 105 -16.54 -4.55 8.54
CA LEU A 105 -15.25 -5.24 8.38
C LEU A 105 -14.74 -5.10 6.94
N ALA A 106 -15.60 -5.33 5.94
CA ALA A 106 -15.21 -5.24 4.54
C ALA A 106 -14.76 -3.85 4.07
N LEU A 107 -15.13 -2.80 4.81
CA LEU A 107 -14.70 -1.43 4.51
C LEU A 107 -13.33 -1.09 5.12
N ILE A 108 -12.91 -1.77 6.18
CA ILE A 108 -11.67 -1.45 6.92
C ILE A 108 -10.60 -2.52 6.79
N ASN A 109 -11.00 -3.75 6.48
CA ASN A 109 -10.12 -4.90 6.43
C ASN A 109 -9.56 -5.05 5.02
N GLY A 110 -8.31 -4.65 4.86
CA GLY A 110 -7.60 -4.74 3.60
C GLY A 110 -6.41 -3.79 3.54
N THR A 111 -5.81 -3.73 2.37
CA THR A 111 -4.55 -3.00 2.15
C THR A 111 -4.75 -1.66 1.46
N GLN A 112 -6.00 -1.21 1.30
CA GLN A 112 -6.40 -0.10 0.44
C GLN A 112 -5.63 1.20 0.76
N MET A 113 -5.41 1.50 2.05
CA MET A 113 -4.61 2.67 2.45
C MET A 113 -3.15 2.55 1.99
N ILE A 114 -2.53 1.38 2.20
CA ILE A 114 -1.13 1.13 1.84
C ILE A 114 -0.97 1.18 0.32
N THR A 115 -1.87 0.51 -0.39
CA THR A 115 -1.92 0.44 -1.84
C THR A 115 -2.16 1.81 -2.46
N SER A 116 -3.06 2.62 -1.90
CA SER A 116 -3.32 3.99 -2.39
C SER A 116 -2.08 4.87 -2.29
N LEU A 117 -1.46 4.95 -1.11
CA LEU A 117 -0.25 5.73 -0.90
C LEU A 117 0.94 5.17 -1.70
N GLY A 118 1.00 3.84 -1.85
CA GLY A 118 1.97 3.15 -2.69
C GLY A 118 1.81 3.54 -4.16
N CYS A 119 0.61 3.46 -4.72
CA CYS A 119 0.32 3.86 -6.10
C CYS A 119 0.68 5.33 -6.35
N GLU A 120 0.33 6.24 -5.44
CA GLU A 120 0.74 7.65 -5.55
C GLU A 120 2.28 7.78 -5.61
N ALA A 121 2.99 7.08 -4.72
CA ALA A 121 4.45 7.10 -4.70
C ALA A 121 5.03 6.56 -6.01
N VAL A 122 4.48 5.50 -6.58
CA VAL A 122 4.96 4.91 -7.83
C VAL A 122 4.75 5.84 -9.02
N GLU A 123 3.57 6.45 -9.13
CA GLU A 123 3.27 7.38 -10.21
C GLU A 123 4.13 8.64 -10.13
N ARG A 124 4.32 9.21 -8.92
CA ARG A 124 5.23 10.34 -8.70
C ARG A 124 6.69 9.95 -8.98
N ALA A 125 7.13 8.77 -8.56
CA ALA A 125 8.47 8.25 -8.84
C ALA A 125 8.72 8.10 -10.35
N GLY A 126 7.76 7.57 -11.11
CA GLY A 126 7.86 7.47 -12.57
C GLY A 126 7.90 8.84 -13.24
N ALA A 127 7.11 9.80 -12.75
CA ALA A 127 7.12 11.17 -13.26
C ALA A 127 8.45 11.90 -12.98
N ILE A 128 8.99 11.76 -11.77
CA ILE A 128 10.24 12.43 -11.41
C ILE A 128 11.45 11.78 -12.11
N ALA A 129 11.45 10.46 -12.32
CA ALA A 129 12.52 9.78 -13.07
C ALA A 129 12.64 10.30 -14.51
N ARG A 130 11.52 10.48 -15.23
CA ARG A 130 11.53 11.09 -16.58
C ARG A 130 12.05 12.53 -16.57
N GLN A 131 11.69 13.29 -15.54
CA GLN A 131 12.15 14.68 -15.41
C GLN A 131 13.64 14.74 -15.04
N ALA A 132 14.15 13.78 -14.28
CA ALA A 132 15.58 13.67 -13.97
C ALA A 132 16.42 13.47 -15.23
N ASP A 133 15.96 12.70 -16.22
CA ASP A 133 16.65 12.57 -17.51
C ASP A 133 16.76 13.91 -18.26
N ILE A 134 15.68 14.70 -18.26
CA ILE A 134 15.64 16.03 -18.89
C ILE A 134 16.58 17.00 -18.17
N ILE A 135 16.59 16.99 -16.83
CA ILE A 135 17.46 17.82 -16.00
C ILE A 135 18.92 17.42 -16.20
N ALA A 136 19.23 16.13 -16.22
CA ALA A 136 20.57 15.61 -16.48
C ALA A 136 21.06 16.04 -17.89
N ALA A 137 20.18 16.04 -18.90
CA ALA A 137 20.52 16.53 -20.23
C ALA A 137 20.86 18.04 -20.24
N LEU A 138 20.08 18.86 -19.52
CA LEU A 138 20.39 20.30 -19.33
C LEU A 138 21.75 20.47 -18.63
N THR A 139 21.99 19.75 -17.54
CA THR A 139 23.24 19.77 -16.79
C THR A 139 24.42 19.36 -17.69
N LEU A 140 24.26 18.34 -18.52
CA LEU A 140 25.30 17.89 -19.48
C LEU A 140 25.66 18.99 -20.47
N GLU A 141 24.66 19.67 -21.05
CA GLU A 141 24.89 20.74 -22.01
C GLU A 141 25.60 21.94 -21.37
N VAL A 142 25.21 22.33 -20.15
CA VAL A 142 25.85 23.41 -19.39
C VAL A 142 27.30 23.10 -19.08
N LEU A 143 27.58 21.85 -18.71
CA LEU A 143 28.95 21.39 -18.42
C LEU A 143 29.77 21.14 -19.70
N LYS A 144 29.18 21.32 -20.89
CA LYS A 144 29.78 21.02 -22.19
C LYS A 144 30.30 19.57 -22.25
N GLY A 145 29.59 18.66 -21.57
CA GLY A 145 29.90 17.24 -21.53
C GLY A 145 29.70 16.60 -22.89
N THR A 146 30.23 15.38 -23.05
CA THR A 146 30.19 14.68 -24.33
C THR A 146 29.08 13.63 -24.36
N THR A 147 28.28 13.62 -25.44
CA THR A 147 27.30 12.54 -25.69
C THR A 147 27.97 11.19 -25.96
N ARG A 148 29.27 11.20 -26.26
CA ARG A 148 30.10 9.98 -26.40
C ARG A 148 30.58 9.44 -25.06
N ALA A 149 30.26 10.07 -23.93
CA ALA A 149 30.66 9.59 -22.61
C ALA A 149 30.18 8.15 -22.33
N PHE A 150 29.09 7.73 -22.97
CA PHE A 150 28.52 6.38 -22.86
C PHE A 150 29.22 5.34 -23.73
N ASP A 151 30.08 5.76 -24.67
CA ASP A 151 30.86 4.90 -25.53
C ASP A 151 32.22 4.61 -24.88
N THR A 152 32.49 3.34 -24.59
CA THR A 152 33.74 2.89 -23.95
C THR A 152 34.97 3.13 -24.82
N GLU A 153 34.80 3.25 -26.14
CA GLU A 153 35.91 3.51 -27.07
C GLU A 153 36.30 5.00 -27.14
N SER A 154 35.42 5.91 -26.70
CA SER A 154 35.58 7.36 -26.85
C SER A 154 36.83 7.95 -26.18
N HIS A 155 37.38 7.27 -25.17
CA HIS A 155 38.57 7.69 -24.44
C HIS A 155 39.79 6.77 -24.65
N ARG A 156 39.70 5.75 -25.53
CA ARG A 156 40.82 4.79 -25.73
C ARG A 156 42.12 5.47 -26.18
N PHE A 157 42.02 6.57 -26.92
CA PHE A 157 43.15 7.37 -27.42
C PHE A 157 42.94 8.87 -27.19
N CYS A 158 42.36 9.26 -26.05
CA CYS A 158 42.01 10.65 -25.74
C CYS A 158 42.74 11.13 -24.48
N ASP A 159 43.47 12.23 -24.59
CA ASP A 159 44.18 12.86 -23.45
C ASP A 159 43.27 13.70 -22.55
N ARG A 160 41.97 13.81 -22.87
CA ARG A 160 41.00 14.56 -22.06
C ARG A 160 40.58 13.76 -20.83
N VAL A 161 40.44 14.46 -19.72
CA VAL A 161 39.81 13.92 -18.51
C VAL A 161 38.36 13.54 -18.83
N GLN A 162 37.95 12.35 -18.41
CA GLN A 162 36.57 11.87 -18.59
C GLN A 162 35.58 12.71 -17.78
N ASP A 163 34.35 12.80 -18.27
CA ASP A 163 33.25 13.38 -17.51
C ASP A 163 33.04 12.66 -16.17
N ALA A 164 32.57 13.41 -15.17
CA ALA A 164 32.29 12.87 -13.84
C ALA A 164 31.25 11.73 -13.90
N TYR A 165 31.32 10.81 -12.94
CA TYR A 165 30.43 9.63 -12.89
C TYR A 165 28.95 10.01 -12.85
N THR A 166 28.61 11.15 -12.24
CA THR A 166 27.24 11.68 -12.19
C THR A 166 26.66 11.91 -13.58
N MET A 167 27.50 12.19 -14.59
CA MET A 167 27.07 12.35 -15.98
C MET A 167 27.24 11.05 -16.76
N ARG A 168 28.40 10.40 -16.63
CA ARG A 168 28.79 9.25 -17.45
C ARG A 168 28.01 7.97 -17.10
N CYS A 169 27.68 7.79 -15.83
CA CYS A 169 26.96 6.61 -15.34
C CYS A 169 25.44 6.84 -15.23
N CYS A 170 24.93 7.98 -15.71
CA CYS A 170 23.52 8.33 -15.63
C CYS A 170 22.61 7.23 -16.22
N PRO A 171 22.87 6.63 -17.41
CA PRO A 171 22.03 5.56 -17.95
C PRO A 171 22.00 4.30 -17.08
N GLN A 172 23.13 3.92 -16.47
CA GLN A 172 23.20 2.74 -15.61
C GLN A 172 22.44 2.96 -14.30
N VAL A 173 22.48 4.18 -13.75
CA VAL A 173 21.77 4.53 -12.51
C VAL A 173 20.27 4.70 -12.80
N HIS A 174 19.91 5.51 -13.79
CA HIS A 174 18.52 5.80 -14.13
C HIS A 174 17.81 4.56 -14.72
N GLY A 175 18.54 3.71 -15.45
CA GLY A 175 18.01 2.43 -15.95
C GLY A 175 17.53 1.51 -14.83
N VAL A 176 18.35 1.30 -13.80
CA VAL A 176 17.96 0.49 -12.63
C VAL A 176 16.78 1.12 -11.87
N VAL A 177 16.72 2.45 -11.80
CA VAL A 177 15.60 3.17 -11.20
C VAL A 177 14.30 2.90 -11.97
N ASN A 178 14.34 3.01 -13.30
CA ASN A 178 13.18 2.74 -14.16
C ASN A 178 12.72 1.27 -14.07
N ASP A 179 13.65 0.31 -14.11
CA ASP A 179 13.33 -1.12 -13.94
C ASP A 179 12.67 -1.38 -12.58
N THR A 180 13.18 -0.73 -11.53
CA THR A 180 12.63 -0.85 -10.18
C THR A 180 11.22 -0.27 -10.09
N ILE A 181 10.98 0.91 -10.68
CA ILE A 181 9.65 1.53 -10.72
C ILE A 181 8.65 0.65 -11.48
N ALA A 182 9.06 0.06 -12.60
CA ALA A 182 8.22 -0.86 -13.38
C ALA A 182 7.85 -2.12 -12.57
N PHE A 183 8.83 -2.78 -11.96
CA PHE A 183 8.61 -3.95 -11.10
C PHE A 183 7.65 -3.64 -9.94
N VAL A 184 7.84 -2.50 -9.30
CA VAL A 184 7.01 -2.01 -8.20
C VAL A 184 5.58 -1.73 -8.68
N LYS A 185 5.43 -1.12 -9.86
CA LYS A 185 4.14 -0.80 -10.48
C LYS A 185 3.34 -2.06 -10.77
N ASP A 186 3.96 -3.12 -11.27
CA ASP A 186 3.28 -4.39 -11.56
C ASP A 186 2.69 -5.03 -10.31
N ILE A 187 3.42 -4.97 -9.18
CA ILE A 187 2.91 -5.49 -7.90
C ILE A 187 1.75 -4.63 -7.39
N MET A 188 1.88 -3.31 -7.44
CA MET A 188 0.79 -2.40 -7.03
C MET A 188 -0.46 -2.56 -7.91
N MET A 189 -0.28 -2.80 -9.21
CA MET A 189 -1.37 -3.11 -10.14
C MET A 189 -2.03 -4.45 -9.84
N THR A 190 -1.28 -5.43 -9.35
CA THR A 190 -1.87 -6.69 -8.89
C THR A 190 -2.68 -6.46 -7.61
N GLU A 191 -2.13 -5.70 -6.66
CA GLU A 191 -2.75 -5.43 -5.36
C GLU A 191 -4.02 -4.57 -5.46
N ILE A 192 -4.05 -3.57 -6.34
CA ILE A 192 -5.26 -2.74 -6.53
C ILE A 192 -6.42 -3.54 -7.15
N ASN A 193 -6.12 -4.62 -7.88
CA ASN A 193 -7.09 -5.50 -8.52
C ASN A 193 -7.33 -6.79 -7.72
N SER A 194 -6.78 -6.93 -6.52
CA SER A 194 -6.97 -8.10 -5.67
C SER A 194 -8.09 -7.89 -4.65
N ALA A 195 -8.72 -8.99 -4.23
CA ALA A 195 -9.65 -8.99 -3.12
C ALA A 195 -8.89 -9.18 -1.81
N THR A 196 -8.55 -8.04 -1.17
CA THR A 196 -7.70 -7.98 0.03
C THR A 196 -8.47 -8.08 1.34
N ASP A 197 -9.76 -8.37 1.29
CA ASP A 197 -10.62 -8.49 2.47
C ASP A 197 -10.60 -9.93 3.04
N ASN A 198 -11.17 -10.10 4.22
CA ASN A 198 -11.44 -11.38 4.84
C ASN A 198 -12.68 -11.31 5.76
N PRO A 199 -13.59 -12.30 5.72
CA PRO A 199 -13.57 -13.53 4.92
C PRO A 199 -13.97 -13.34 3.45
N MET A 200 -13.44 -14.20 2.59
CA MET A 200 -13.76 -14.21 1.16
C MET A 200 -15.04 -15.01 0.89
N VAL A 201 -15.96 -14.43 0.12
CA VAL A 201 -17.23 -15.06 -0.28
C VAL A 201 -17.17 -15.52 -1.73
N PHE A 202 -17.23 -16.84 -1.96
CA PHE A 202 -17.27 -17.45 -3.29
C PHE A 202 -18.72 -17.81 -3.65
N ALA A 203 -19.44 -16.84 -4.22
CA ALA A 203 -20.87 -16.94 -4.47
C ALA A 203 -21.27 -18.17 -5.33
N GLU A 204 -20.51 -18.47 -6.39
CA GLU A 204 -20.77 -19.62 -7.27
C GLU A 204 -20.67 -20.97 -6.55
N ARG A 205 -19.83 -21.03 -5.52
CA ARG A 205 -19.61 -22.24 -4.70
C ARG A 205 -20.49 -22.27 -3.45
N ALA A 206 -21.19 -21.18 -3.14
CA ALA A 206 -21.86 -20.96 -1.87
C ALA A 206 -20.94 -21.23 -0.66
N GLU A 207 -19.67 -20.82 -0.78
CA GLU A 207 -18.63 -21.06 0.24
C GLU A 207 -18.06 -19.73 0.76
N THR A 208 -17.71 -19.69 2.04
CA THR A 208 -16.93 -18.61 2.66
C THR A 208 -15.60 -19.16 3.15
N ILE A 209 -14.51 -18.54 2.76
CA ILE A 209 -13.15 -18.98 3.11
C ILE A 209 -12.47 -17.87 3.91
N SER A 210 -11.99 -18.22 5.10
CA SER A 210 -11.10 -17.35 5.88
C SER A 210 -9.65 -17.54 5.42
N GLY A 211 -8.97 -16.45 5.13
CA GLY A 211 -7.59 -16.40 4.68
C GLY A 211 -6.89 -15.13 5.17
N GLY A 212 -5.70 -14.85 4.62
CA GLY A 212 -4.83 -13.74 5.06
C GLY A 212 -4.65 -12.62 4.03
N ASN A 213 -5.59 -12.44 3.10
CA ASN A 213 -5.42 -11.49 1.98
C ASN A 213 -5.33 -10.01 2.43
N PHE A 214 -5.76 -9.70 3.65
CA PHE A 214 -5.59 -8.37 4.27
C PHE A 214 -4.15 -8.07 4.68
N HIS A 215 -3.27 -9.08 4.68
CA HIS A 215 -1.89 -8.91 5.07
C HIS A 215 -1.08 -8.19 3.97
N GLY A 216 -0.91 -6.88 4.11
CA GLY A 216 -0.23 -6.02 3.14
C GLY A 216 1.29 -6.13 3.08
N GLU A 217 1.86 -7.35 3.08
CA GLU A 217 3.30 -7.57 3.02
C GLU A 217 3.89 -7.14 1.68
N TYR A 218 3.21 -7.47 0.58
CA TYR A 218 3.58 -7.05 -0.77
C TYR A 218 3.64 -5.52 -0.90
N PRO A 219 2.54 -4.77 -0.67
CA PRO A 219 2.57 -3.32 -0.81
C PRO A 219 3.53 -2.65 0.19
N ALA A 220 3.77 -3.24 1.37
CA ALA A 220 4.77 -2.77 2.33
C ALA A 220 6.22 -2.87 1.80
N LYS A 221 6.64 -4.06 1.36
CA LYS A 221 8.01 -4.27 0.85
C LYS A 221 8.28 -3.46 -0.41
N VAL A 222 7.29 -3.37 -1.28
CA VAL A 222 7.39 -2.62 -2.54
C VAL A 222 7.52 -1.11 -2.27
N SER A 223 6.81 -0.59 -1.27
CA SER A 223 7.00 0.79 -0.81
C SER A 223 8.42 1.05 -0.28
N HIS A 224 9.04 0.06 0.39
CA HIS A 224 10.46 0.15 0.79
C HIS A 224 11.43 0.08 -0.39
N LEU A 225 11.05 -0.56 -1.49
CA LEU A 225 11.87 -0.66 -2.69
C LEU A 225 11.81 0.62 -3.52
N ALA A 226 10.64 1.25 -3.64
CA ALA A 226 10.48 2.59 -4.22
C ALA A 226 11.35 3.63 -3.50
N PHE A 227 11.47 3.53 -2.17
CA PHE A 227 12.42 4.32 -1.36
C PHE A 227 13.87 4.18 -1.84
N ARG A 228 14.30 2.99 -2.28
CA ARG A 228 15.68 2.76 -2.76
C ARG A 228 15.91 3.27 -4.18
N ALA A 229 14.88 3.27 -5.03
CA ALA A 229 14.97 3.86 -6.36
C ALA A 229 15.11 5.40 -6.29
N GLY A 230 14.33 6.06 -5.41
CA GLY A 230 14.49 7.50 -5.17
C GLY A 230 15.87 7.86 -4.58
N ALA A 231 16.40 7.02 -3.68
CA ALA A 231 17.74 7.18 -3.12
C ALA A 231 18.88 6.67 -4.05
N LEU A 232 18.58 6.18 -5.25
CA LEU A 232 19.57 5.88 -6.28
C LEU A 232 19.76 7.06 -7.24
N LEU A 233 18.71 7.88 -7.42
CA LEU A 233 18.82 9.19 -8.09
C LEU A 233 19.66 10.17 -7.28
N ASP A 234 19.73 9.97 -5.96
CA ASP A 234 20.54 10.76 -5.05
C ASP A 234 21.69 9.89 -4.52
N VAL A 235 22.94 10.13 -4.93
CA VAL A 235 24.12 9.31 -4.56
C VAL A 235 24.41 9.30 -3.03
N TYR A 236 23.53 9.83 -2.18
CA TYR A 236 23.69 9.88 -0.72
C TYR A 236 22.39 9.68 0.08
N ALA A 237 22.08 8.47 0.57
CA ALA A 237 21.27 8.32 1.80
C ALA A 237 21.39 6.96 2.50
N ARG A 238 21.59 7.01 3.84
CA ARG A 238 21.86 5.88 4.76
C ARG A 238 20.63 5.04 5.14
N ARG A 239 20.91 3.76 5.47
CA ARG A 239 20.01 2.69 5.96
C ARG A 239 19.36 2.99 7.33
N ARG A 240 18.11 2.51 7.53
CA ARG A 240 17.54 2.09 8.83
C ARG A 240 16.48 0.98 8.67
N ASP A 241 16.44 0.10 9.66
CA ASP A 241 15.85 -1.24 9.68
C ASP A 241 14.33 -1.30 9.93
N MET A 242 13.72 -2.44 9.57
CA MET A 242 12.32 -2.80 9.89
C MET A 242 12.15 -3.02 11.40
N VAL A 243 11.11 -2.41 11.98
CA VAL A 243 10.69 -2.68 13.38
C VAL A 243 9.43 -3.53 13.35
N ARG A 244 9.43 -4.64 14.11
CA ARG A 244 8.32 -5.59 14.24
C ARG A 244 7.72 -5.48 15.64
N LEU A 245 6.39 -5.50 15.75
CA LEU A 245 5.66 -5.48 17.01
C LEU A 245 4.51 -6.49 16.93
N VAL A 246 4.28 -7.23 18.03
CA VAL A 246 3.16 -8.16 18.18
C VAL A 246 1.94 -7.39 18.66
N ALA A 247 0.78 -7.59 18.03
CA ALA A 247 -0.48 -6.95 18.37
C ALA A 247 -1.56 -7.98 18.77
N SER A 248 -2.62 -7.50 19.42
CA SER A 248 -3.82 -8.27 19.81
C SER A 248 -3.54 -9.63 20.48
N ALA A 249 -2.88 -9.62 21.65
CA ALA A 249 -2.62 -10.83 22.45
C ALA A 249 -1.93 -12.00 21.69
N ALA A 250 -1.08 -11.67 20.71
CA ALA A 250 -0.37 -12.62 19.84
C ALA A 250 -1.23 -13.29 18.74
N THR A 251 -2.47 -12.84 18.53
CA THR A 251 -3.27 -13.21 17.35
C THR A 251 -2.72 -12.54 16.09
N GLU A 252 -2.25 -11.29 16.21
CA GLU A 252 -1.51 -10.57 15.15
C GLU A 252 -0.02 -10.55 15.53
N ASP A 253 0.58 -11.73 15.51
CA ASP A 253 2.00 -11.91 15.82
C ASP A 253 2.94 -11.46 14.68
N HIS A 254 2.40 -11.32 13.46
CA HIS A 254 3.11 -10.81 12.29
C HIS A 254 2.30 -9.74 11.55
N VAL A 255 2.90 -8.55 11.38
CA VAL A 255 2.30 -7.41 10.66
C VAL A 255 3.31 -6.76 9.71
N SER A 256 2.82 -6.19 8.61
CA SER A 256 3.67 -5.66 7.53
C SER A 256 4.21 -4.24 7.75
N MET A 257 3.59 -3.47 8.65
CA MET A 257 3.88 -2.03 8.84
C MET A 257 3.77 -1.18 7.55
N GLY A 258 3.03 -1.65 6.54
CA GLY A 258 3.05 -1.04 5.21
C GLY A 258 2.63 0.43 5.14
N GLY A 259 1.70 0.88 6.00
CA GLY A 259 1.30 2.29 6.04
C GLY A 259 2.44 3.25 6.46
N TRP A 260 3.41 2.77 7.23
CA TRP A 260 4.63 3.54 7.52
C TRP A 260 5.61 3.52 6.35
N ALA A 261 5.73 2.37 5.68
CA ALA A 261 6.58 2.21 4.50
C ALA A 261 6.15 3.15 3.37
N ALA A 262 4.85 3.16 3.04
CA ALA A 262 4.29 3.98 1.96
C ALA A 262 4.46 5.49 2.24
N ARG A 263 4.15 5.97 3.46
CA ARG A 263 4.37 7.37 3.84
C ARG A 263 5.84 7.78 3.78
N LYS A 264 6.75 6.87 4.14
CA LYS A 264 8.19 7.14 4.06
C LYS A 264 8.66 7.20 2.60
N ALA A 265 8.11 6.38 1.71
CA ALA A 265 8.39 6.43 0.29
C ALA A 265 7.99 7.79 -0.30
N LEU A 266 6.77 8.26 0.00
CA LEU A 266 6.29 9.58 -0.43
C LEU A 266 7.21 10.72 0.03
N ARG A 267 7.60 10.72 1.32
CA ARG A 267 8.53 11.73 1.85
C ARG A 267 9.88 11.75 1.11
N VAL A 268 10.40 10.58 0.74
CA VAL A 268 11.64 10.53 -0.04
C VAL A 268 11.46 11.08 -1.44
N ILE A 269 10.34 10.76 -2.09
CA ILE A 269 10.02 11.33 -3.40
C ILE A 269 9.94 12.85 -3.32
N GLU A 270 9.30 13.41 -2.28
CA GLU A 270 9.28 14.87 -2.04
C GLU A 270 10.68 15.47 -1.91
N HIS A 271 11.59 14.80 -1.20
CA HIS A 271 12.97 15.26 -1.09
C HIS A 271 13.71 15.21 -2.44
N VAL A 272 13.53 14.13 -3.22
CA VAL A 272 14.13 13.99 -4.55
C VAL A 272 13.61 15.07 -5.50
N GLU A 273 12.31 15.37 -5.48
CA GLU A 273 11.72 16.47 -6.25
C GLU A 273 12.33 17.83 -5.88
N GLN A 274 12.61 18.08 -4.59
CA GLN A 274 13.28 19.31 -4.15
C GLN A 274 14.72 19.41 -4.63
N VAL A 275 15.48 18.30 -4.55
CA VAL A 275 16.86 18.24 -5.04
C VAL A 275 16.90 18.51 -6.55
N LEU A 276 16.03 17.85 -7.31
CA LEU A 276 15.92 18.06 -8.76
C LEU A 276 15.43 19.46 -9.13
N ALA A 277 14.59 20.09 -8.31
CA ALA A 277 14.20 21.49 -8.51
C ALA A 277 15.41 22.43 -8.39
N ILE A 278 16.29 22.19 -7.42
CA ILE A 278 17.53 22.96 -7.25
C ILE A 278 18.47 22.73 -8.43
N GLU A 279 18.63 21.49 -8.87
CA GLU A 279 19.46 21.17 -10.03
C GLU A 279 18.92 21.82 -11.32
N LEU A 280 17.61 21.75 -11.56
CA LEU A 280 16.97 22.40 -12.70
C LEU A 280 17.23 23.91 -12.72
N LEU A 281 17.13 24.57 -11.56
CA LEU A 281 17.43 25.99 -11.42
C LEU A 281 18.92 26.28 -11.68
N ALA A 282 19.82 25.46 -11.17
CA ALA A 282 21.26 25.58 -11.39
C ALA A 282 21.61 25.39 -12.87
N ALA A 283 21.04 24.40 -13.55
CA ALA A 283 21.23 24.16 -14.97
C ALA A 283 20.69 25.33 -15.82
N CYS A 284 19.48 25.82 -15.53
CA CYS A 284 18.94 27.00 -16.22
C CYS A 284 19.78 28.26 -15.97
N GLN A 285 20.39 28.39 -14.79
CA GLN A 285 21.33 29.47 -14.50
C GLN A 285 22.65 29.31 -15.26
N GLY A 286 23.14 28.08 -15.41
CA GLY A 286 24.31 27.80 -16.24
C GLY A 286 24.10 28.16 -17.71
N ILE A 287 22.91 27.86 -18.28
CA ILE A 287 22.54 28.29 -19.64
C ILE A 287 22.60 29.82 -19.77
N GLU A 288 22.15 30.55 -18.75
CA GLU A 288 22.21 32.02 -18.74
C GLU A 288 23.64 32.52 -18.93
N PHE A 289 24.60 31.93 -18.22
CA PHE A 289 26.01 32.30 -18.31
C PHE A 289 26.68 31.91 -19.62
N LEU A 290 26.09 30.97 -20.37
CA LEU A 290 26.58 30.52 -21.67
C LEU A 290 25.97 31.30 -22.84
N ARG A 291 25.00 32.20 -22.61
CA ARG A 291 24.45 33.06 -23.67
C ARG A 291 25.59 33.86 -24.35
N PRO A 292 25.58 34.00 -25.69
CA PRO A 292 24.47 33.77 -26.62
C PRO A 292 24.34 32.34 -27.16
N LEU A 293 25.08 31.36 -26.63
CA LEU A 293 24.91 29.96 -27.03
C LEU A 293 23.49 29.47 -26.67
N ARG A 294 22.94 28.58 -27.49
CA ARG A 294 21.62 27.98 -27.28
C ARG A 294 21.74 26.47 -27.13
N THR A 295 20.90 25.92 -26.28
CA THR A 295 20.73 24.48 -26.10
C THR A 295 19.84 23.90 -27.22
N THR A 296 19.61 22.60 -27.22
CA THR A 296 18.70 21.95 -28.15
C THR A 296 17.27 22.49 -28.04
N THR A 297 16.48 22.41 -29.12
CA THR A 297 15.12 22.96 -29.16
C THR A 297 14.21 22.47 -28.03
N PRO A 298 14.18 21.18 -27.64
CA PRO A 298 13.36 20.73 -26.51
C PRO A 298 13.81 21.33 -25.18
N LEU A 299 15.13 21.40 -24.95
CA LEU A 299 15.70 21.91 -23.71
C LEU A 299 15.55 23.44 -23.56
N GLU A 300 15.59 24.19 -24.68
CA GLU A 300 15.27 25.63 -24.67
C GLU A 300 13.83 25.86 -24.19
N LYS A 301 12.87 25.01 -24.57
CA LYS A 301 11.49 25.15 -24.09
C LYS A 301 11.37 24.89 -22.58
N VAL A 302 12.14 23.94 -22.04
CA VAL A 302 12.21 23.69 -20.59
C VAL A 302 12.83 24.88 -19.87
N TYR A 303 13.91 25.45 -20.41
CA TYR A 303 14.50 26.69 -19.91
C TYR A 303 13.48 27.84 -19.93
N ASP A 304 12.77 28.05 -21.03
CA ASP A 304 11.76 29.12 -21.16
C ASP A 304 10.61 28.94 -20.15
N LEU A 305 10.17 27.69 -19.93
CA LEU A 305 9.18 27.36 -18.90
C LEU A 305 9.68 27.76 -17.51
N VAL A 306 10.91 27.40 -17.14
CA VAL A 306 11.49 27.77 -15.84
C VAL A 306 11.63 29.29 -15.72
N ARG A 307 12.05 29.97 -16.79
CA ARG A 307 12.20 31.44 -16.81
C ARG A 307 10.87 32.19 -16.77
N SER A 308 9.77 31.55 -17.15
CA SER A 308 8.43 32.13 -16.98
C SER A 308 8.01 32.27 -15.51
N VAL A 309 8.58 31.46 -14.61
CA VAL A 309 8.26 31.47 -13.17
C VAL A 309 9.41 31.99 -12.29
N VAL A 310 10.67 31.77 -12.69
CA VAL A 310 11.87 32.13 -11.93
C VAL A 310 12.84 32.93 -12.80
N ARG A 311 13.01 34.21 -12.44
CA ARG A 311 13.96 35.11 -13.11
C ARG A 311 15.42 34.67 -12.89
N PRO A 312 16.34 34.92 -13.83
CA PRO A 312 17.76 34.66 -13.62
C PRO A 312 18.33 35.33 -12.35
N TRP A 313 19.31 34.68 -11.73
CA TRP A 313 20.04 35.23 -10.58
C TRP A 313 21.25 36.03 -11.05
N MET A 314 21.07 37.35 -11.17
CA MET A 314 22.18 38.28 -11.47
C MET A 314 22.86 38.80 -10.20
N LYS A 315 22.19 38.66 -9.06
CA LYS A 315 22.65 39.01 -7.71
C LYS A 315 21.96 38.10 -6.71
N ASP A 316 22.58 37.95 -5.55
CA ASP A 316 22.04 37.13 -4.47
C ASP A 316 20.64 37.61 -4.07
N ARG A 317 19.73 36.66 -3.89
CA ARG A 317 18.38 36.88 -3.35
C ARG A 317 17.93 35.64 -2.59
N PHE A 318 16.89 35.82 -1.79
CA PHE A 318 16.29 34.71 -1.06
C PHE A 318 15.76 33.63 -2.02
N MET A 319 16.32 32.42 -1.93
CA MET A 319 16.11 31.36 -2.93
C MET A 319 14.88 30.48 -2.68
N ALA A 320 14.34 30.44 -1.45
CA ALA A 320 13.25 29.52 -1.12
C ALA A 320 12.01 29.66 -2.02
N PRO A 321 11.53 30.89 -2.38
CA PRO A 321 10.39 31.05 -3.27
C PRO A 321 10.67 30.57 -4.70
N ASP A 322 11.92 30.72 -5.15
CA ASP A 322 12.35 30.28 -6.47
C ASP A 322 12.40 28.74 -6.53
N ILE A 323 12.94 28.10 -5.48
CA ILE A 323 12.98 26.64 -5.33
C ILE A 323 11.56 26.07 -5.26
N GLU A 324 10.66 26.69 -4.49
CA GLU A 324 9.27 26.26 -4.39
C GLU A 324 8.49 26.44 -5.70
N ALA A 325 8.78 27.49 -6.48
CA ALA A 325 8.22 27.67 -7.82
C ALA A 325 8.70 26.57 -8.79
N ALA A 326 9.99 26.25 -8.78
CA ALA A 326 10.54 25.17 -9.59
C ALA A 326 10.03 23.78 -9.15
N HIS A 327 9.94 23.53 -7.85
CA HIS A 327 9.38 22.29 -7.29
C HIS A 327 7.94 22.08 -7.75
N ARG A 328 7.11 23.13 -7.74
CA ARG A 328 5.73 23.06 -8.27
C ARG A 328 5.69 22.68 -9.75
N LEU A 329 6.60 23.18 -10.59
CA LEU A 329 6.66 22.77 -12.00
C LEU A 329 6.94 21.27 -12.15
N LEU A 330 7.79 20.70 -11.29
CA LEU A 330 8.12 19.28 -11.30
C LEU A 330 6.94 18.41 -10.84
N VAL A 331 6.26 18.83 -9.77
CA VAL A 331 5.07 18.13 -9.25
C VAL A 331 3.93 18.15 -10.26
N GLU A 332 3.74 19.27 -10.97
CA GLU A 332 2.73 19.40 -12.03
C GLU A 332 3.16 18.75 -13.36
N GLN A 333 4.33 18.11 -13.41
CA GLN A 333 4.92 17.44 -14.59
C GLN A 333 5.06 18.33 -15.83
N LYS A 334 5.14 19.66 -15.63
CA LYS A 334 5.18 20.63 -16.73
C LYS A 334 6.47 20.55 -17.54
N ALA A 335 7.59 20.14 -16.92
CA ALA A 335 8.86 19.98 -17.64
C ALA A 335 8.77 18.88 -18.70
N CYS A 336 8.14 17.73 -18.40
CA CYS A 336 7.84 16.68 -19.38
C CYS A 336 6.78 17.09 -20.41
N ALA A 337 5.82 17.93 -20.05
CA ALA A 337 4.76 18.34 -20.98
C ALA A 337 5.25 19.29 -22.08
N VAL A 338 6.30 20.07 -21.82
CA VAL A 338 6.79 21.14 -22.70
C VAL A 338 7.93 20.67 -23.61
N GLY A 339 8.76 19.73 -23.14
CA GLY A 339 9.66 18.96 -23.98
C GLY A 339 8.95 17.71 -24.46
N LEU A 340 8.47 17.68 -25.71
CA LEU A 340 7.94 16.45 -26.32
C LEU A 340 9.05 15.37 -26.30
N PHE A 341 9.02 14.51 -25.28
CA PHE A 341 9.88 13.34 -25.08
C PHE A 341 9.01 12.11 -24.81
#